data_AF-A0A2E9M0X9-F1
#
_entry.id   AF-A0A2E9M0X9-F1
#
_cell.length_a   1.000
_cell.length_b   1.000
_cell.length_c   1.000
_cell.angle_alpha   90.00
_cell.angle_beta   90.00
_cell.angle_gamma   90.00
#
_symmetry.space_group_name_H-M   'P 1'
#
loop_
_entity.id
_entity.type
_entity.pdbx_description
1 polymer ?
#
loop_
_entity_poly.entity_id
_entity_poly.type
_entity_poly.pdbx_seq_one_letter_code
_entity_poly.pdbx_strand_id
1 'polypeptide(L)'
;RHIKYTCKKNHDEDLRELVRLLNEKNESLQNQIDKLSQKLQMQNVNSGMMNSHHNTHSNNKYDIKILNYNNTDYEHLTEKDYLNCLKDNNHCVKRLIEKVHFDKEKKENHNIYISNIKNNYVMVYSDGQWTLVDRTKQITDLYDKNEYELETWYDNYKEKYPHIVKSFTRYLKNKEEDDDLLNDIKDQVILMLYNKRNVVL
;
A
#
# COMPACT_ATOMS: atom_id res chain seq x y z
N ARG A 1 -40.45 33.68 47.10
CA ARG A 1 -39.10 33.51 47.71
C ARG A 1 -38.42 32.36 46.99
N HIS A 2 -37.35 32.63 46.22
CA HIS A 2 -36.61 31.62 45.47
C HIS A 2 -35.64 30.86 46.38
N ILE A 3 -35.63 29.52 46.30
CA ILE A 3 -34.64 28.66 46.97
C ILE A 3 -33.53 28.38 45.95
N LYS A 4 -32.31 28.77 46.32
CA LYS A 4 -31.09 28.68 45.51
C LYS A 4 -30.49 27.27 45.71
N TYR A 5 -30.60 26.39 44.71
CA TYR A 5 -29.86 25.13 44.69
C TYR A 5 -28.46 25.38 44.15
N THR A 6 -27.45 25.35 45.02
CA THR A 6 -26.05 25.23 44.60
C THR A 6 -25.56 23.84 44.96
N CYS A 7 -25.59 22.91 43.99
CA CYS A 7 -24.91 21.63 44.12
C CYS A 7 -23.42 21.84 43.79
N LYS A 8 -22.55 21.59 44.77
CA LYS A 8 -21.10 21.48 44.53
C LYS A 8 -20.86 20.17 43.79
N LYS A 9 -20.43 20.22 42.54
CA LYS A 9 -19.96 19.03 41.81
C LYS A 9 -18.67 18.53 42.45
N ASN A 10 -18.65 17.28 42.92
CA ASN A 10 -17.46 16.63 43.47
C ASN A 10 -16.66 16.02 42.30
N HIS A 11 -15.56 16.69 41.91
CA HIS A 11 -14.68 16.24 40.82
C HIS A 11 -14.14 14.80 40.99
N ASP A 12 -14.08 14.28 42.22
CA ASP A 12 -13.60 12.93 42.52
C ASP A 12 -14.60 11.81 42.16
N GLU A 13 -15.92 12.10 42.14
CA GLU A 13 -16.93 11.10 41.72
C GLU A 13 -16.89 10.87 40.21
N ASP A 14 -16.77 11.94 39.43
CA ASP A 14 -16.68 11.89 37.96
C ASP A 14 -15.42 11.11 37.51
N LEU A 15 -14.31 11.27 38.24
CA LEU A 15 -13.06 10.55 37.96
C LEU A 15 -13.18 9.05 38.26
N ARG A 16 -13.85 8.68 39.36
CA ARG A 16 -14.10 7.28 39.73
C ARG A 16 -15.04 6.60 38.74
N GLU A 17 -16.06 7.30 38.26
CA GLU A 17 -16.97 6.79 37.25
C GLU A 17 -16.27 6.59 35.90
N LEU A 18 -15.39 7.52 35.50
CA LEU A 18 -14.56 7.37 34.31
C LEU A 18 -13.63 6.16 34.39
N VAL A 19 -12.97 5.94 35.53
CA VAL A 19 -12.12 4.76 35.74
C VAL A 19 -12.92 3.46 35.65
N ARG A 20 -14.15 3.43 36.18
CA ARG A 20 -15.03 2.26 36.07
C ARG A 20 -15.37 1.96 34.61
N LEU A 21 -15.79 2.97 33.85
CA LEU A 21 -16.13 2.83 32.43
C LEU A 21 -14.94 2.38 31.57
N LEU A 22 -13.73 2.87 31.88
CA LEU A 22 -12.50 2.46 31.20
C LEU A 22 -12.18 0.98 31.47
N ASN A 23 -12.35 0.51 32.70
CA ASN A 23 -12.14 -0.90 33.04
C ASN A 23 -13.16 -1.81 32.35
N GLU A 24 -14.43 -1.45 32.35
CA GLU A 24 -15.50 -2.20 31.64
C GLU A 24 -15.21 -2.28 30.13
N LYS A 25 -14.71 -1.20 29.53
CA LYS A 25 -14.34 -1.18 28.11
C LYS A 25 -13.10 -2.05 27.84
N ASN A 26 -12.12 -2.05 28.73
CA ASN A 26 -10.94 -2.92 28.64
C ASN A 26 -11.30 -4.41 28.71
N GLU A 27 -12.20 -4.79 29.63
CA GLU A 27 -12.68 -6.18 29.71
C GLU A 27 -13.44 -6.59 28.44
N SER A 28 -14.27 -5.71 27.89
CA SER A 28 -14.98 -5.98 26.63
C SER A 28 -14.02 -6.16 25.45
N LEU A 29 -12.97 -5.35 25.37
CA LEU A 29 -11.91 -5.47 24.37
C LEU A 29 -11.13 -6.78 24.53
N GLN A 30 -10.77 -7.14 25.76
CA GLN A 30 -10.06 -8.40 26.03
C GLN A 30 -10.88 -9.62 25.60
N ASN A 31 -12.18 -9.62 25.93
CA ASN A 31 -13.10 -10.69 25.51
C ASN A 31 -13.25 -10.79 23.98
N GLN A 32 -13.18 -9.66 23.26
CA GLN A 32 -13.21 -9.67 21.80
C GLN A 32 -11.90 -10.23 21.21
N ILE A 33 -10.75 -9.88 21.79
CA ILE A 33 -9.44 -10.42 21.42
C ILE A 33 -9.41 -11.94 21.61
N ASP A 34 -9.91 -12.45 22.75
CA ASP A 34 -9.91 -13.88 23.04
C ASP A 34 -10.80 -14.66 22.06
N LYS A 35 -11.98 -14.12 21.71
CA LYS A 35 -12.86 -14.71 20.68
C LYS A 35 -12.24 -14.72 19.29
N LEU A 36 -11.50 -13.66 18.92
CA LEU A 36 -10.77 -13.58 17.66
C LEU A 36 -9.61 -14.59 17.62
N SER A 37 -8.84 -14.68 18.71
CA SER A 37 -7.74 -15.64 18.87
C SER A 37 -8.23 -17.10 18.74
N GLN A 38 -9.35 -17.42 19.37
CA GLN A 38 -9.95 -18.77 19.28
C GLN A 38 -10.42 -19.10 17.85
N LYS A 39 -11.00 -18.14 17.12
CA LYS A 39 -11.38 -18.32 15.72
C LYS A 39 -10.18 -18.57 14.80
N LEU A 40 -9.07 -17.87 15.04
CA LEU A 40 -7.82 -18.07 14.28
C LEU A 40 -7.21 -19.46 14.54
N GLN A 41 -7.26 -19.95 15.79
CA GLN A 41 -6.79 -21.29 16.11
C GLN A 41 -7.62 -22.37 15.40
N MET A 42 -8.94 -22.22 15.30
CA MET A 42 -9.80 -23.19 14.61
C MET A 42 -9.61 -23.21 13.08
N GLN A 43 -9.27 -22.07 12.45
CA GLN A 43 -9.00 -22.03 11.00
C GLN A 43 -7.71 -22.77 10.60
N ASN A 44 -6.72 -22.86 11.49
CA ASN A 44 -5.47 -23.58 11.23
C ASN A 44 -5.60 -25.12 11.28
N VAL A 45 -6.66 -25.68 11.86
CA VAL A 45 -6.81 -27.15 12.00
C VAL A 45 -7.46 -27.80 10.78
N ASN A 46 -8.16 -27.04 9.92
CA ASN A 46 -8.93 -27.60 8.81
C ASN A 46 -8.21 -27.64 7.45
N SER A 47 -6.92 -27.30 7.38
CA SER A 47 -6.14 -27.35 6.14
C SER A 47 -4.95 -28.31 6.26
N GLY A 48 -5.12 -29.55 5.78
CA GLY A 48 -3.96 -30.35 5.34
C GLY A 48 -3.87 -31.79 5.82
N MET A 49 -4.90 -32.62 5.63
CA MET A 49 -4.70 -34.06 5.50
C MET A 49 -4.58 -34.41 4.02
N MET A 50 -3.39 -34.23 3.45
CA MET A 50 -3.00 -34.84 2.17
C MET A 50 -1.54 -35.27 2.27
N ASN A 51 -1.35 -36.59 2.37
CA ASN A 51 -0.07 -37.25 2.26
C ASN A 51 0.52 -37.02 0.86
N SER A 52 1.67 -36.37 0.76
CA SER A 52 2.64 -36.69 -0.28
C SER A 52 4.06 -36.43 0.23
N HIS A 53 4.88 -37.46 0.09
CA HIS A 53 6.26 -37.57 0.53
C HIS A 53 7.16 -36.65 -0.31
N HIS A 54 7.74 -35.58 0.25
CA HIS A 54 8.99 -34.98 -0.25
C HIS A 54 9.62 -33.96 0.73
N ASN A 55 10.85 -34.25 1.15
CA ASN A 55 11.88 -33.38 1.73
C ASN A 55 11.44 -32.19 2.61
N THR A 56 11.58 -32.38 3.92
CA THR A 56 11.67 -31.30 4.91
C THR A 56 13.00 -30.55 4.77
N HIS A 57 13.06 -29.59 3.85
CA HIS A 57 13.96 -28.45 4.00
C HIS A 57 13.30 -27.49 4.98
N SER A 58 13.85 -27.40 6.20
CA SER A 58 13.55 -26.38 7.18
C SER A 58 14.01 -25.00 6.66
N ASN A 59 13.33 -24.47 5.64
CA ASN A 59 13.46 -23.08 5.28
C ASN A 59 12.75 -22.28 6.36
N ASN A 60 13.49 -21.51 7.16
CA ASN A 60 12.94 -20.43 7.96
C ASN A 60 12.21 -19.48 6.99
N LYS A 61 10.94 -19.74 6.75
CA LYS A 61 10.06 -18.90 5.95
C LYS A 61 9.75 -17.70 6.83
N TYR A 62 10.57 -16.66 6.71
CA TYR A 62 10.16 -15.34 7.18
C TYR A 62 8.85 -15.02 6.47
N ASP A 63 7.74 -15.00 7.22
CA ASP A 63 6.46 -14.55 6.69
C ASP A 63 6.58 -13.05 6.41
N ILE A 64 6.83 -12.71 5.15
CA ILE A 64 6.85 -11.33 4.71
C ILE A 64 5.43 -10.80 4.81
N LYS A 65 5.22 -9.82 5.69
CA LYS A 65 3.94 -9.15 5.82
C LYS A 65 3.80 -8.11 4.72
N ILE A 66 2.99 -8.41 3.71
CA ILE A 66 2.63 -7.47 2.65
C ILE A 66 1.89 -6.27 3.25
N LEU A 67 2.26 -5.06 2.83
CA LEU A 67 1.59 -3.83 3.23
C LEU A 67 0.30 -3.65 2.42
N ASN A 68 -0.73 -3.12 3.08
CA ASN A 68 -1.91 -2.64 2.36
C ASN A 68 -1.46 -1.61 1.30
N TYR A 69 -2.07 -1.66 0.13
CA TYR A 69 -1.72 -0.80 -1.01
C TYR A 69 -1.76 0.70 -0.66
N ASN A 70 -2.75 1.13 0.12
CA ASN A 70 -2.83 2.52 0.57
C ASN A 70 -1.68 2.93 1.51
N ASN A 71 -1.00 1.96 2.10
CA ASN A 71 0.14 2.12 3.00
C ASN A 71 1.46 1.69 2.32
N THR A 72 1.50 1.69 0.98
CA THR A 72 2.74 1.42 0.23
C THR A 72 3.85 2.36 0.70
N ASP A 73 5.02 1.80 1.00
CA ASP A 73 6.15 2.54 1.55
C ASP A 73 7.01 3.14 0.42
N TYR A 74 7.19 4.47 0.43
CA TYR A 74 8.07 5.20 -0.50
C TYR A 74 9.40 5.64 0.16
N GLU A 75 9.55 5.49 1.48
CA GLU A 75 10.70 6.01 2.25
C GLU A 75 12.01 5.27 1.92
N HIS A 76 11.91 4.03 1.43
CA HIS A 76 13.06 3.25 0.98
C HIS A 76 13.72 3.79 -0.30
N LEU A 77 13.07 4.71 -1.02
CA LEU A 77 13.58 5.25 -2.28
C LEU A 77 14.73 6.24 -2.03
N THR A 78 15.83 6.05 -2.72
CA THR A 78 17.00 6.92 -2.64
C THR A 78 16.95 8.03 -3.70
N GLU A 79 17.72 9.11 -3.51
CA GLU A 79 17.89 10.14 -4.56
C GLU A 79 18.31 9.53 -5.91
N LYS A 80 19.15 8.47 -5.88
CA LYS A 80 19.59 7.77 -7.08
C LYS A 80 18.43 7.09 -7.82
N ASP A 81 17.45 6.56 -7.10
CA ASP A 81 16.27 5.92 -7.68
C ASP A 81 15.42 6.94 -8.43
N TYR A 82 15.14 8.10 -7.83
CA TYR A 82 14.42 9.20 -8.48
C TYR A 82 15.17 9.74 -9.69
N LEU A 83 16.49 10.00 -9.56
CA LEU A 83 17.32 10.43 -10.68
C LEU A 83 17.28 9.42 -11.84
N ASN A 84 17.28 8.13 -11.53
CA ASN A 84 17.18 7.09 -12.54
C ASN A 84 15.80 7.11 -13.21
N CYS A 85 14.71 7.31 -12.48
CA CYS A 85 13.37 7.40 -13.06
C CYS A 85 13.27 8.60 -14.01
N LEU A 86 13.70 9.78 -13.58
CA LEU A 86 13.63 11.02 -14.37
C LEU A 86 14.48 10.98 -15.65
N LYS A 87 15.60 10.25 -15.63
CA LYS A 87 16.41 10.01 -16.85
C LYS A 87 15.66 9.24 -17.94
N ASP A 88 14.61 8.49 -17.58
CA ASP A 88 13.81 7.70 -18.53
C ASP A 88 12.69 8.51 -19.22
N ASN A 89 12.65 9.83 -18.99
CA ASN A 89 11.74 10.77 -19.65
C ASN A 89 10.27 10.29 -19.57
N ASN A 90 9.64 9.97 -20.70
CA ASN A 90 8.22 9.59 -20.76
C ASN A 90 7.89 8.32 -19.96
N HIS A 91 8.89 7.47 -19.68
CA HIS A 91 8.70 6.26 -18.89
C HIS A 91 9.01 6.46 -17.39
N CYS A 92 9.24 7.70 -16.93
CA CYS A 92 9.66 7.96 -15.55
C CYS A 92 8.65 7.44 -14.51
N VAL A 93 7.35 7.65 -14.73
CA VAL A 93 6.29 7.19 -13.83
C VAL A 93 6.21 5.67 -13.80
N LYS A 94 6.20 5.02 -14.97
CA LYS A 94 6.22 3.55 -15.08
C LYS A 94 7.41 2.95 -14.32
N ARG A 95 8.59 3.56 -14.45
CA ARG A 95 9.82 3.11 -13.80
C ARG A 95 9.79 3.31 -12.29
N LEU A 96 9.15 4.38 -11.81
CA LEU A 96 8.90 4.54 -10.38
C LEU A 96 7.93 3.48 -9.86
N ILE A 97 6.83 3.22 -10.55
CA ILE A 97 5.88 2.15 -10.19
C ILE A 97 6.61 0.80 -10.09
N GLU A 98 7.46 0.48 -11.07
CA GLU A 98 8.28 -0.74 -11.06
C GLU A 98 9.17 -0.81 -9.81
N LYS A 99 9.84 0.31 -9.50
CA LYS A 99 10.74 0.40 -8.36
C LYS A 99 10.01 0.33 -7.02
N VAL A 100 8.79 0.87 -6.92
CA VAL A 100 8.03 0.87 -5.67
C VAL A 100 7.39 -0.50 -5.40
N HIS A 101 6.72 -1.06 -6.40
CA HIS A 101 5.86 -2.24 -6.22
C HIS A 101 6.52 -3.57 -6.58
N PHE A 102 7.69 -3.55 -7.24
CA PHE A 102 8.38 -4.76 -7.70
C PHE A 102 9.88 -4.75 -7.39
N ASP A 103 10.31 -4.00 -6.37
CA ASP A 103 11.69 -4.08 -5.87
C ASP A 103 11.95 -5.44 -5.22
N LYS A 104 13.06 -6.10 -5.59
CA LYS A 104 13.45 -7.38 -4.99
C LYS A 104 13.77 -7.28 -3.50
N GLU A 105 14.25 -6.12 -3.07
CA GLU A 105 14.64 -5.86 -1.68
C GLU A 105 13.46 -5.39 -0.83
N LYS A 106 12.41 -4.82 -1.45
CA LYS A 106 11.22 -4.30 -0.75
C LYS A 106 9.97 -5.14 -1.04
N LYS A 107 10.00 -6.40 -0.58
CA LYS A 107 8.92 -7.37 -0.78
C LYS A 107 7.60 -7.00 -0.10
N GLU A 108 7.65 -6.18 0.94
CA GLU A 108 6.47 -5.64 1.64
C GLU A 108 5.55 -4.83 0.72
N ASN A 109 6.10 -4.19 -0.32
CA ASN A 109 5.36 -3.38 -1.29
C ASN A 109 4.80 -4.18 -2.48
N HIS A 110 4.99 -5.50 -2.51
CA HIS A 110 4.46 -6.39 -3.56
C HIS A 110 2.95 -6.59 -3.36
N ASN A 111 2.19 -5.50 -3.49
CA ASN A 111 0.79 -5.37 -3.06
C ASN A 111 -0.18 -5.07 -4.20
N ILE A 112 0.27 -5.18 -5.46
CA ILE A 112 -0.55 -5.02 -6.66
C ILE A 112 -0.03 -5.90 -7.79
N TYR A 113 -0.93 -6.59 -8.52
CA TYR A 113 -0.59 -7.33 -9.74
C TYR A 113 -1.83 -7.63 -10.59
N ILE A 114 -1.63 -8.00 -11.85
CA ILE A 114 -2.72 -8.49 -12.72
C ILE A 114 -2.66 -10.01 -12.82
N SER A 115 -3.74 -10.68 -12.43
CA SER A 115 -3.85 -12.15 -12.46
C SER A 115 -4.12 -12.68 -13.86
N ASN A 116 -4.95 -11.98 -14.65
CA ASN A 116 -5.32 -12.35 -16.01
C ASN A 116 -5.44 -11.11 -16.89
N ILE A 117 -4.60 -11.01 -17.92
CA ILE A 117 -4.56 -9.85 -18.81
C ILE A 117 -5.89 -9.54 -19.53
N LYS A 118 -6.74 -10.55 -19.75
CA LYS A 118 -8.00 -10.41 -20.48
C LYS A 118 -9.14 -9.81 -19.66
N ASN A 119 -9.06 -9.86 -18.32
CA ASN A 119 -10.12 -9.32 -17.47
C ASN A 119 -9.91 -7.81 -17.23
N ASN A 120 -10.96 -7.11 -16.81
CA ASN A 120 -10.90 -5.68 -16.48
C ASN A 120 -10.59 -5.43 -15.00
N TYR A 121 -9.89 -6.35 -14.34
CA TYR A 121 -9.62 -6.26 -12.92
C TYR A 121 -8.13 -6.37 -12.60
N VAL A 122 -7.73 -5.76 -11.50
CA VAL A 122 -6.39 -5.87 -10.92
C VAL A 122 -6.52 -6.32 -9.47
N MET A 123 -5.56 -7.12 -9.01
CA MET A 123 -5.49 -7.57 -7.62
C MET A 123 -4.71 -6.54 -6.81
N VAL A 124 -5.31 -6.07 -5.73
CA VAL A 124 -4.71 -5.12 -4.79
C VAL A 124 -4.80 -5.70 -3.39
N TYR A 125 -3.72 -5.63 -2.62
CA TYR A 125 -3.72 -6.09 -1.23
C TYR A 125 -4.27 -4.99 -0.32
N SER A 126 -5.40 -5.23 0.32
CA SER A 126 -6.10 -4.28 1.19
C SER A 126 -6.75 -4.99 2.36
N ASP A 127 -6.74 -4.39 3.54
CA ASP A 127 -7.34 -4.95 4.76
C ASP A 127 -6.87 -6.38 5.06
N GLY A 128 -5.60 -6.67 4.77
CA GLY A 128 -4.99 -7.98 5.01
C GLY A 128 -5.42 -9.09 4.04
N GLN A 129 -6.06 -8.75 2.91
CA GLN A 129 -6.45 -9.71 1.89
C GLN A 129 -6.32 -9.16 0.47
N TRP A 130 -6.28 -10.05 -0.51
CA TRP A 130 -6.27 -9.69 -1.92
C TRP A 130 -7.68 -9.38 -2.43
N THR A 131 -7.88 -8.18 -2.95
CA THR A 131 -9.17 -7.67 -3.44
C THR A 131 -9.09 -7.37 -4.94
N LEU A 132 -10.16 -7.72 -5.68
CA LEU A 132 -10.32 -7.31 -7.08
C LEU A 132 -10.87 -5.89 -7.14
N VAL A 133 -10.20 -5.03 -7.91
CA VAL A 133 -10.65 -3.66 -8.18
C VAL A 133 -10.67 -3.40 -9.69
N ASP A 134 -11.45 -2.40 -10.11
CA ASP A 134 -11.51 -1.99 -11.52
C ASP A 134 -10.13 -1.58 -12.03
N ARG A 135 -9.70 -2.21 -13.13
CA ARG A 135 -8.36 -2.01 -13.69
C ARG A 135 -8.16 -0.58 -14.19
N THR A 136 -9.10 -0.05 -14.97
CA THR A 136 -8.92 1.26 -15.62
C THR A 136 -8.77 2.37 -14.58
N LYS A 137 -9.63 2.35 -13.55
CA LYS A 137 -9.54 3.27 -12.43
C LYS A 137 -8.24 3.09 -11.66
N GLN A 138 -7.92 1.85 -11.27
CA GLN A 138 -6.74 1.59 -10.45
C GLN A 138 -5.42 1.91 -11.16
N ILE A 139 -5.31 1.69 -12.47
CA ILE A 139 -4.12 2.05 -13.25
C ILE A 139 -3.98 3.57 -13.34
N THR A 140 -5.09 4.29 -13.50
CA THR A 140 -5.08 5.76 -13.52
C THR A 140 -4.64 6.30 -12.15
N ASP A 141 -5.28 5.85 -11.07
CA ASP A 141 -4.94 6.25 -9.70
C ASP A 141 -3.48 5.91 -9.34
N LEU A 142 -2.98 4.74 -9.78
CA LEU A 142 -1.59 4.34 -9.59
C LEU A 142 -0.62 5.27 -10.32
N TYR A 143 -0.93 5.61 -11.57
CA TYR A 143 -0.10 6.50 -12.38
C TYR A 143 -0.05 7.90 -11.77
N ASP A 144 -1.22 8.49 -11.49
CA ASP A 144 -1.35 9.85 -10.98
C ASP A 144 -0.66 10.01 -9.61
N LYS A 145 -0.79 9.01 -8.73
CA LYS A 145 -0.08 9.02 -7.43
C LYS A 145 1.44 9.03 -7.62
N ASN A 146 1.98 8.15 -8.48
CA ASN A 146 3.43 8.06 -8.68
C ASN A 146 3.98 9.28 -9.42
N GLU A 147 3.19 9.89 -10.30
CA GLU A 147 3.51 11.16 -10.91
C GLU A 147 3.62 12.27 -9.86
N TYR A 148 2.65 12.39 -8.96
CA TYR A 148 2.68 13.38 -7.89
C TYR A 148 3.93 13.24 -6.99
N GLU A 149 4.33 12.01 -6.68
CA GLU A 149 5.58 11.75 -5.94
C GLU A 149 6.82 12.22 -6.72
N LEU A 150 6.86 11.99 -8.05
CA LEU A 150 7.94 12.47 -8.91
C LEU A 150 7.98 14.00 -9.01
N GLU A 151 6.83 14.65 -9.15
CA GLU A 151 6.71 16.12 -9.18
C GLU A 151 7.19 16.73 -7.88
N THR A 152 6.72 16.20 -6.74
CA THR A 152 7.13 16.65 -5.41
C THR A 152 8.64 16.50 -5.21
N TRP A 153 9.22 15.37 -5.63
CA TRP A 153 10.67 15.20 -5.57
C TRP A 153 11.40 16.15 -6.52
N TYR A 154 10.92 16.29 -7.76
CA TYR A 154 11.51 17.19 -8.74
C TYR A 154 11.59 18.63 -8.24
N ASP A 155 10.50 19.16 -7.66
CA ASP A 155 10.46 20.55 -7.19
C ASP A 155 11.45 20.82 -6.07
N ASN A 156 11.69 19.85 -5.19
CA ASN A 156 12.64 19.95 -4.09
C ASN A 156 14.11 19.85 -4.54
N TYR A 157 14.41 19.20 -5.68
CA TYR A 157 15.77 18.82 -6.06
C TYR A 157 16.24 19.33 -7.44
N LYS A 158 15.38 20.02 -8.20
CA LYS A 158 15.70 20.56 -9.55
C LYS A 158 16.91 21.49 -9.58
N GLU A 159 17.12 22.29 -8.52
CA GLU A 159 18.28 23.19 -8.40
C GLU A 159 19.58 22.42 -8.18
N LYS A 160 19.53 21.33 -7.40
CA LYS A 160 20.68 20.46 -7.12
C LYS A 160 21.08 19.64 -8.35
N TYR A 161 20.13 19.27 -9.20
CA TYR A 161 20.36 18.39 -10.36
C TYR A 161 19.83 18.97 -11.68
N PRO A 162 20.46 20.01 -12.27
CA PRO A 162 19.94 20.68 -13.47
C PRO A 162 19.69 19.77 -14.68
N HIS A 163 20.40 18.63 -14.78
CA HIS A 163 20.25 17.68 -15.88
C HIS A 163 18.88 16.97 -15.90
N ILE A 164 18.16 16.91 -14.77
CA ILE A 164 16.81 16.31 -14.73
C ILE A 164 15.75 17.26 -15.28
N VAL A 165 15.97 18.58 -15.18
CA VAL A 165 15.04 19.62 -15.65
C VAL A 165 14.66 19.39 -17.10
N LYS A 166 15.66 19.20 -17.96
CA LYS A 166 15.43 18.94 -19.39
C LYS A 166 14.57 17.69 -19.63
N SER A 167 14.80 16.63 -18.85
CA SER A 167 14.09 15.36 -19.03
C SER A 167 12.64 15.46 -18.54
N PHE A 168 12.44 16.11 -17.40
CA PHE A 168 11.12 16.28 -16.80
C PHE A 168 10.26 17.29 -17.56
N THR A 169 10.83 18.40 -18.02
CA THR A 169 10.12 19.34 -18.91
C THR A 169 9.68 18.66 -20.21
N ARG A 170 10.49 17.77 -20.78
CA ARG A 170 10.10 16.99 -21.97
C ARG A 170 8.93 16.05 -21.67
N TYR A 171 8.96 15.39 -20.52
CA TYR A 171 7.83 14.57 -20.06
C TYR A 171 6.54 15.38 -19.96
N LEU A 172 6.56 16.51 -19.24
CA LEU A 172 5.39 17.39 -19.07
C LEU A 172 4.83 17.86 -20.41
N LYS A 173 5.70 18.29 -21.34
CA LYS A 173 5.29 18.70 -22.67
C LYS A 173 4.58 17.57 -23.43
N ASN A 174 5.17 16.37 -23.44
CA ASN A 174 4.58 15.24 -24.16
C ASN A 174 3.26 14.78 -23.53
N LYS A 175 3.13 14.88 -22.20
CA LYS A 175 1.87 14.56 -21.50
C LYS A 175 0.73 15.49 -21.92
N GLU A 176 1.01 16.78 -22.10
CA GLU A 176 0.01 17.77 -22.51
C GLU A 176 -0.37 17.67 -24.00
N GLU A 177 0.56 17.25 -24.84
CA GLU A 177 0.40 17.25 -26.30
C GLU A 177 -0.01 15.89 -26.90
N ASP A 178 0.22 14.77 -26.20
CA ASP A 178 0.14 13.41 -26.75
C ASP A 178 -0.55 12.42 -25.79
N ASP A 179 -1.89 12.43 -25.82
CA ASP A 179 -2.73 11.48 -25.06
C ASP A 179 -2.48 10.02 -25.46
N ASP A 180 -2.16 9.76 -26.74
CA ASP A 180 -1.90 8.41 -27.26
C ASP A 180 -0.64 7.82 -26.63
N LEU A 181 0.42 8.62 -26.51
CA LEU A 181 1.64 8.24 -25.80
C LEU A 181 1.34 7.90 -24.34
N LEU A 182 0.55 8.71 -23.63
CA LEU A 182 0.20 8.44 -22.23
C LEU A 182 -0.56 7.12 -22.09
N ASN A 183 -1.49 6.85 -23.01
CA ASN A 183 -2.24 5.60 -23.06
C ASN A 183 -1.32 4.39 -23.34
N ASP A 184 -0.37 4.49 -24.27
CA ASP A 184 0.62 3.43 -24.52
C ASP A 184 1.45 3.14 -23.26
N ILE A 185 1.87 4.16 -22.53
CA ILE A 185 2.61 3.97 -21.28
C ILE A 185 1.75 3.28 -20.23
N LYS A 186 0.46 3.63 -20.10
CA LYS A 186 -0.47 2.95 -19.19
C LYS A 186 -0.66 1.48 -19.59
N ASP A 187 -0.73 1.16 -20.88
CA ASP A 187 -0.75 -0.22 -21.39
C ASP A 187 0.55 -0.97 -21.05
N GLN A 188 1.70 -0.30 -21.13
CA GLN A 188 2.96 -0.88 -20.67
C GLN A 188 2.97 -1.14 -19.16
N VAL A 189 2.33 -0.29 -18.35
CA VAL A 189 2.16 -0.54 -16.90
C VAL A 189 1.30 -1.79 -16.70
N ILE A 190 0.19 -1.93 -17.42
CA ILE A 190 -0.67 -3.13 -17.39
C ILE A 190 0.14 -4.40 -17.71
N LEU A 191 0.91 -4.39 -18.80
CA LEU A 191 1.76 -5.51 -19.18
C LEU A 191 2.81 -5.83 -18.10
N MET A 192 3.40 -4.80 -17.49
CA MET A 192 4.36 -4.96 -16.40
C MET A 192 3.73 -5.62 -15.17
N LEU A 193 2.55 -5.16 -14.72
CA LEU A 193 1.84 -5.75 -13.57
C LEU A 193 1.49 -7.22 -13.80
N TYR A 194 1.19 -7.61 -15.05
CA TYR A 194 0.94 -9.00 -15.40
C TYR A 194 2.22 -9.83 -15.45
N ASN A 195 3.25 -9.34 -16.13
CA ASN A 195 4.50 -10.07 -16.35
C ASN A 195 5.28 -10.28 -15.04
N LYS A 196 5.20 -9.32 -14.11
CA LYS A 196 5.89 -9.39 -12.82
C LYS A 196 5.08 -10.03 -11.70
N ARG A 197 3.89 -10.58 -11.98
CA ARG A 197 3.03 -11.22 -10.96
C ARG A 197 3.72 -12.34 -10.16
N ASN A 198 4.68 -13.05 -10.76
CA ASN A 198 5.44 -14.12 -10.09
C ASN A 198 6.43 -13.60 -9.03
N VAL A 199 6.65 -12.29 -8.98
CA VAL A 199 7.41 -11.65 -7.88
C VAL A 199 6.51 -11.51 -6.65
N VAL A 200 5.21 -11.42 -6.86
CA VAL A 200 4.17 -11.22 -5.84
C VAL A 200 3.58 -12.54 -5.31
N LEU A 201 3.43 -13.53 -6.20
CA LEU A 201 2.89 -14.87 -5.94
C LEU A 201 3.97 -15.86 -5.51
#